data_AF-A0A350PEL0-F1
#
_entry.id   AF-A0A350PEL0-F1
#
_cell.length_a   1.000
_cell.length_b   1.000
_cell.length_c   1.000
_cell.angle_alpha   90.00
_cell.angle_beta   90.00
_cell.angle_gamma   90.00
#
_symmetry.space_group_name_H-M   'P 1'
#
loop_
_entity.id
_entity.type
_entity.pdbx_description
1 polymer ?
#
loop_
_entity_poly.entity_id
_entity_poly.type
_entity_poly.pdbx_seq_one_letter_code
_entity_poly.pdbx_strand_id
1 'polypeptide(L)'
;SLNALTEHQQNSYVNFDLFLRVGNMPVSEVYKERYRLKIAKAKMNKFLSIPVILGGGLHYVENVIKGISNNYKNPELLKNVLNLDGMECRWDRIKPPEDQHEILCLLVNSINRNDQAPVYKQILEKIESIYGSHKKRSPISVAGLRLNATLDRINFEMKVKTGTRNIRFFLKRMLATLIGKFYLKFDEEGKRYLNNLVELTDTLVLDGRINTVISGLNKQHNELEVFLTEMESSGLINFGMHRSKESIMSCYVRDRKDQHIHFVDGGDGGYTKAAGVLKTKFGSN
;
A
#
# COMPACT_ATOMS: atom_id res chain seq x y z
N SER A 1 -9.80 16.35 5.50
CA SER A 1 -9.84 17.12 6.77
C SER A 1 -9.74 16.14 7.93
N LEU A 2 -9.36 16.59 9.13
CA LEU A 2 -9.34 15.72 10.32
C LEU A 2 -10.73 15.14 10.61
N ASN A 3 -11.79 15.93 10.38
CA ASN A 3 -13.18 15.50 10.58
C ASN A 3 -13.56 14.30 9.71
N ALA A 4 -13.10 14.24 8.44
CA ALA A 4 -13.33 13.06 7.59
C ALA A 4 -12.62 11.80 8.13
N LEU A 5 -11.44 11.95 8.74
CA LEU A 5 -10.73 10.83 9.37
C LEU A 5 -11.45 10.35 10.64
N THR A 6 -11.98 11.27 11.45
CA THR A 6 -12.77 10.95 12.64
C THR A 6 -14.08 10.25 12.29
N GLU A 7 -14.77 10.71 11.24
CA GLU A 7 -15.95 10.02 10.71
C GLU A 7 -15.59 8.61 10.21
N HIS A 8 -14.45 8.45 9.52
CA HIS A 8 -13.98 7.13 9.09
C HIS A 8 -13.64 6.21 10.27
N GLN A 9 -12.99 6.71 11.33
CA GLN A 9 -12.75 5.96 12.57
C GLN A 9 -14.06 5.41 13.15
N GLN A 10 -15.09 6.25 13.26
CA GLN A 10 -16.39 5.82 13.78
C GLN A 10 -17.02 4.76 12.88
N ASN A 11 -17.04 4.98 11.56
CA ASN A 11 -17.57 4.01 10.61
C ASN A 11 -16.83 2.67 10.68
N SER A 12 -15.51 2.68 10.83
CA SER A 12 -14.71 1.46 10.98
C SER A 12 -15.01 0.71 12.27
N TYR A 13 -15.17 1.43 13.39
CA TYR A 13 -15.50 0.82 14.67
C TYR A 13 -16.90 0.20 14.66
N VAL A 14 -17.91 0.93 14.18
CA VAL A 14 -19.30 0.46 14.15
C VAL A 14 -19.50 -0.76 13.24
N ASN A 15 -18.83 -0.80 12.07
CA ASN A 15 -19.06 -1.86 11.09
C ASN A 15 -18.12 -3.05 11.22
N PHE A 16 -16.93 -2.86 11.80
CA PHE A 16 -15.87 -3.88 11.79
C PHE A 16 -15.20 -4.10 13.14
N ASP A 17 -15.66 -3.43 14.21
CA ASP A 17 -15.02 -3.44 15.53
C ASP A 17 -13.52 -3.05 15.48
N LEU A 18 -13.19 -2.17 14.52
CA LEU A 18 -11.83 -1.71 14.27
C LEU A 18 -11.68 -0.25 14.72
N PHE A 19 -11.02 -0.03 15.85
CA PHE A 19 -10.76 1.32 16.35
C PHE A 19 -9.49 1.92 15.71
N LEU A 20 -9.69 2.83 14.74
CA LEU A 20 -8.60 3.57 14.09
C LEU A 20 -8.11 4.72 14.98
N ARG A 21 -6.80 4.95 15.13
CA ARG A 21 -6.29 6.14 15.85
C ARG A 21 -6.17 7.31 14.86
N VAL A 22 -6.78 8.44 15.19
CA VAL A 22 -6.74 9.67 14.37
C VAL A 22 -6.13 10.78 15.19
N GLY A 23 -5.17 11.50 14.60
CA GLY A 23 -4.52 12.62 15.23
C GLY A 23 -3.74 13.44 14.22
N ASN A 24 -3.27 14.59 14.65
CA ASN A 24 -2.34 15.44 13.90
C ASN A 24 -1.42 16.14 14.89
N MET A 25 -0.26 16.58 14.41
CA MET A 25 0.70 17.35 15.18
C MET A 25 1.34 18.41 14.29
N PRO A 26 1.45 19.68 14.73
CA PRO A 26 2.18 20.70 14.01
C PRO A 26 3.64 20.30 13.80
N VAL A 27 4.18 20.54 12.59
CA VAL A 27 5.59 20.25 12.27
C VAL A 27 6.55 20.98 13.22
N SER A 28 6.16 22.18 13.68
CA SER A 28 6.92 22.95 14.68
C SER A 28 7.10 22.19 16.00
N GLU A 29 6.11 21.40 16.44
CA GLU A 29 6.20 20.59 17.66
C GLU A 29 7.10 19.38 17.45
N VAL A 30 6.97 18.70 16.30
CA VAL A 30 7.89 17.61 15.91
C VAL A 30 9.35 18.07 15.97
N TYR A 31 9.63 19.30 15.53
CA TYR A 31 10.98 19.85 15.51
C TYR A 31 11.46 20.29 16.90
N LYS A 32 10.57 20.75 17.79
CA LYS A 32 10.90 21.03 19.21
C LYS A 32 11.37 19.77 19.92
N GLU A 33 10.75 18.64 19.59
CA GLU A 33 11.08 17.29 20.10
C GLU A 33 12.32 16.67 19.43
N ARG A 34 13.07 17.48 18.66
CA ARG A 34 14.30 17.10 17.95
C ARG A 34 14.13 16.03 16.87
N TYR A 35 12.90 15.72 16.48
CA TYR A 35 12.63 14.93 15.29
C TYR A 35 12.64 15.83 14.04
N ARG A 36 13.00 15.26 12.89
CA ARG A 36 13.09 16.01 11.62
C ARG A 36 12.31 15.30 10.54
N LEU A 37 11.88 16.08 9.55
CA LEU A 37 11.27 15.63 8.32
C LEU A 37 12.07 16.23 7.17
N LYS A 38 12.50 15.40 6.24
CA LYS A 38 13.06 15.80 4.95
C LYS A 38 12.13 15.26 3.89
N ILE A 39 11.51 16.15 3.11
CA ILE A 39 10.51 15.77 2.12
C ILE A 39 11.05 16.13 0.74
N ALA A 40 11.01 15.18 -0.18
CA ALA A 40 11.30 15.37 -1.58
C ALA A 40 10.20 14.74 -2.43
N LYS A 41 10.10 15.17 -3.69
CA LYS A 41 9.25 14.53 -4.69
C LYS A 41 10.16 13.85 -5.71
N ALA A 42 10.08 12.53 -5.80
CA ALA A 42 10.87 11.75 -6.74
C ALA A 42 10.01 11.34 -7.94
N LYS A 43 10.50 11.62 -9.15
CA LYS A 43 9.87 11.15 -10.39
C LYS A 43 10.41 9.77 -10.71
N MET A 44 9.57 8.74 -10.60
CA MET A 44 9.96 7.34 -10.82
C MET A 44 9.93 6.98 -12.31
N ASN A 45 8.91 7.45 -13.02
CA ASN A 45 8.79 7.29 -14.47
C ASN A 45 8.02 8.48 -15.06
N LYS A 46 7.56 8.37 -16.31
CA LYS A 46 6.78 9.43 -16.98
C LYS A 46 5.44 9.74 -16.27
N PHE A 47 4.86 8.77 -15.59
CA PHE A 47 3.50 8.79 -15.05
C PHE A 47 3.47 8.88 -13.51
N LEU A 48 4.43 8.25 -12.83
CA LEU A 48 4.49 8.12 -11.38
C LEU A 48 5.53 9.07 -10.77
N SER A 49 5.08 9.86 -9.81
CA SER A 49 5.95 10.58 -8.89
C SER A 49 5.52 10.24 -7.46
N ILE A 50 6.49 9.86 -6.63
CA ILE A 50 6.25 9.47 -5.24
C ILE A 50 6.82 10.52 -4.28
N PRO A 51 6.20 10.73 -3.12
CA PRO A 51 6.82 11.46 -2.03
C PRO A 51 7.94 10.60 -1.43
N VAL A 52 9.07 11.23 -1.13
CA VAL A 52 10.17 10.64 -0.36
C VAL A 52 10.29 11.43 0.93
N ILE A 53 10.00 10.77 2.04
CA ILE A 53 10.08 11.35 3.37
C ILE A 53 11.16 10.60 4.15
N LEU A 54 12.11 11.36 4.68
CA LEU A 54 13.16 10.88 5.56
C LEU A 54 13.11 11.63 6.90
N GLY A 55 13.82 11.11 7.87
CA GLY A 55 13.79 11.50 9.27
C GLY A 55 12.79 10.67 10.08
N GLY A 56 12.79 10.90 11.40
CA GLY A 56 11.94 10.17 12.34
C GLY A 56 10.61 10.85 12.65
N GLY A 57 10.29 11.99 12.02
CA GLY A 57 9.14 12.80 12.40
C GLY A 57 7.79 12.08 12.26
N LEU A 58 7.56 11.37 11.16
CA LEU A 58 6.29 10.65 10.95
C LEU A 58 6.09 9.54 11.99
N HIS A 59 7.11 8.73 12.24
CA HIS A 59 7.02 7.66 13.24
C HIS A 59 6.92 8.18 14.67
N TYR A 60 7.54 9.33 14.96
CA TYR A 60 7.35 9.99 16.26
C TYR A 60 5.89 10.37 16.46
N VAL A 61 5.30 11.06 15.49
CA VAL A 61 3.88 11.46 15.54
C VAL A 61 2.98 10.23 15.63
N GLU A 62 3.26 9.18 14.85
CA GLU A 62 2.56 7.90 14.91
C GLU A 62 2.59 7.30 16.32
N ASN A 63 3.77 7.26 16.95
CA ASN A 63 3.94 6.73 18.31
C ASN A 63 3.21 7.59 19.35
N VAL A 64 3.24 8.92 19.23
CA VAL A 64 2.52 9.82 20.13
C VAL A 64 1.00 9.62 20.01
N ILE A 65 0.49 9.50 18.79
CA ILE A 65 -0.95 9.27 18.52
C ILE A 65 -1.40 7.87 18.99
N LYS A 66 -0.54 6.85 18.86
CA LYS A 66 -0.81 5.48 19.30
C LYS A 66 -0.60 5.26 20.80
N GLY A 67 0.22 6.09 21.43
CA GLY A 67 0.54 6.01 22.86
C GLY A 67 -0.68 6.24 23.77
N ILE A 68 -0.54 5.83 25.03
CA ILE A 68 -1.60 5.82 26.07
C ILE A 68 -2.05 7.23 26.49
N SER A 69 -1.43 8.30 25.96
CA SER A 69 -1.79 9.67 26.35
C SER A 69 -3.22 10.00 25.89
N ASN A 70 -4.16 9.94 26.83
CA ASN A 70 -5.58 10.33 26.74
C ASN A 70 -5.79 11.83 26.42
N ASN A 71 -4.75 12.57 26.03
CA ASN A 71 -4.80 14.01 25.80
C ASN A 71 -5.20 14.40 24.36
N TYR A 72 -5.46 13.45 23.48
CA TYR A 72 -6.02 13.76 22.16
C TYR A 72 -7.52 14.02 22.28
N LYS A 73 -7.89 15.30 22.26
CA LYS A 73 -9.27 15.72 22.09
C LYS A 73 -9.74 15.26 20.70
N ASN A 74 -10.73 14.36 20.67
CA ASN A 74 -11.42 14.07 19.42
C ASN A 74 -12.02 15.37 18.89
N PRO A 75 -11.73 15.76 17.63
CA PRO A 75 -12.41 16.90 17.02
C PRO A 75 -13.92 16.64 16.99
N GLU A 76 -14.71 17.71 17.02
CA GLU A 76 -16.16 17.62 16.88
C GLU A 76 -16.54 16.86 15.60
N LEU A 77 -17.40 15.86 15.77
CA LEU A 77 -17.71 14.90 14.74
C LEU A 77 -18.74 15.50 13.77
N LEU A 78 -18.26 16.05 12.66
CA LEU A 78 -19.12 16.45 11.56
C LEU A 78 -19.51 15.20 10.76
N LYS A 79 -20.81 14.88 10.73
CA LYS A 79 -21.36 13.80 9.90
C LYS A 79 -21.43 14.22 8.43
N ASN A 80 -21.25 13.26 7.52
CA ASN A 80 -21.36 13.42 6.06
C ASN A 80 -20.23 14.26 5.42
N VAL A 81 -19.05 14.31 6.03
CA VAL A 81 -17.86 14.93 5.43
C VAL A 81 -17.05 13.90 4.63
N LEU A 82 -17.17 12.63 4.98
CA LEU A 82 -16.49 11.52 4.35
C LEU A 82 -17.15 11.13 3.02
N ASN A 83 -16.48 11.44 1.92
CA ASN A 83 -16.82 10.89 0.61
C ASN A 83 -15.78 9.83 0.20
N LEU A 84 -16.20 8.56 0.17
CA LEU A 84 -15.39 7.43 -0.29
C LEU A 84 -15.69 7.03 -1.74
N ASP A 85 -16.48 7.82 -2.47
CA ASP A 85 -16.72 7.59 -3.89
C ASP A 85 -15.39 7.51 -4.64
N GLY A 86 -15.24 6.47 -5.46
CA GLY A 86 -13.99 6.18 -6.18
C GLY A 86 -13.04 5.22 -5.47
N MET A 87 -13.25 4.91 -4.19
CA MET A 87 -12.55 3.81 -3.51
C MET A 87 -13.16 2.47 -3.95
N GLU A 88 -12.73 1.96 -5.11
CA GLU A 88 -13.13 0.66 -5.62
C GLU A 88 -11.91 -0.12 -6.11
N CYS A 89 -11.75 -1.37 -5.67
CA CYS A 89 -10.88 -2.31 -6.38
C CYS A 89 -11.73 -3.22 -7.26
N ARG A 90 -11.43 -3.27 -8.56
CA ARG A 90 -12.07 -4.19 -9.52
C ARG A 90 -11.18 -5.35 -9.92
N TRP A 91 -9.95 -5.38 -9.44
CA TRP A 91 -8.96 -6.40 -9.76
C TRP A 91 -9.03 -7.52 -8.74
N ASP A 92 -8.78 -8.74 -9.20
CA ASP A 92 -8.68 -9.89 -8.31
C ASP A 92 -7.33 -9.92 -7.63
N ARG A 93 -7.06 -10.96 -6.84
CA ARG A 93 -5.69 -11.27 -6.44
C ARG A 93 -4.83 -11.42 -7.70
N ILE A 94 -3.69 -10.75 -7.70
CA ILE A 94 -2.81 -10.63 -8.87
C ILE A 94 -1.66 -11.59 -8.66
N LYS A 95 -1.60 -12.60 -9.53
CA LYS A 95 -0.47 -13.53 -9.54
C LYS A 95 0.81 -12.81 -9.97
N PRO A 96 1.97 -13.25 -9.48
CA PRO A 96 3.25 -12.75 -9.95
C PRO A 96 3.36 -12.85 -11.48
N PRO A 97 4.17 -12.00 -12.13
CA PRO A 97 4.35 -12.03 -13.58
C PRO A 97 4.88 -13.36 -14.12
N GLU A 98 5.62 -14.11 -13.30
CA GLU A 98 6.22 -15.40 -13.64
C GLU A 98 5.75 -16.48 -12.65
N ASP A 99 5.44 -17.68 -13.13
CA ASP A 99 4.81 -18.75 -12.33
C ASP A 99 5.66 -19.21 -11.13
N GLN A 100 6.99 -18.99 -11.18
CA GLN A 100 7.92 -19.35 -10.11
C GLN A 100 8.19 -18.22 -9.11
N HIS A 101 7.65 -17.03 -9.35
CA HIS A 101 7.86 -15.89 -8.48
C HIS A 101 6.92 -15.94 -7.28
N GLU A 102 7.36 -15.34 -6.19
CA GLU A 102 6.55 -14.98 -5.03
C GLU A 102 6.51 -13.46 -4.89
N ILE A 103 5.61 -12.98 -4.03
CA ILE A 103 5.47 -11.58 -3.68
C ILE A 103 6.04 -11.38 -2.28
N LEU A 104 7.05 -10.52 -2.16
CA LEU A 104 7.69 -10.14 -0.92
C LEU A 104 7.26 -8.74 -0.49
N CYS A 105 6.63 -8.63 0.68
CA CYS A 105 6.45 -7.37 1.39
C CYS A 105 7.65 -7.15 2.30
N LEU A 106 8.28 -5.99 2.18
CA LEU A 106 9.46 -5.61 2.96
C LEU A 106 9.25 -4.26 3.62
N LEU A 107 9.57 -4.21 4.90
CA LEU A 107 9.63 -3.01 5.72
C LEU A 107 11.04 -2.88 6.28
N VAL A 108 11.70 -1.73 6.08
CA VAL A 108 13.03 -1.47 6.67
C VAL A 108 13.06 -0.13 7.37
N ASN A 109 13.52 -0.14 8.61
CA ASN A 109 13.75 1.04 9.42
C ASN A 109 15.24 1.16 9.75
N SER A 110 15.87 2.29 9.41
CA SER A 110 17.25 2.53 9.88
C SER A 110 17.28 2.81 11.38
N ILE A 111 18.28 2.26 12.08
CA ILE A 111 18.52 2.52 13.50
C ILE A 111 18.93 3.98 13.71
N ASN A 112 19.88 4.49 12.92
CA ASN A 112 20.27 5.89 12.97
C ASN A 112 19.37 6.75 12.07
N ARG A 113 18.54 7.58 12.70
CA ARG A 113 17.61 8.51 12.04
C ARG A 113 18.31 9.51 11.11
N ASN A 114 19.57 9.85 11.37
CA ASN A 114 20.32 10.81 10.56
C ASN A 114 20.97 10.18 9.31
N ASP A 115 21.21 8.86 9.34
CA ASP A 115 21.91 8.12 8.28
C ASP A 115 20.95 7.31 7.39
N GLN A 116 19.64 7.61 7.44
CA GLN A 116 18.64 6.92 6.63
C GLN A 116 18.98 6.93 5.13
N ALA A 117 19.41 8.07 4.58
CA ALA A 117 19.69 8.19 3.15
C ALA A 117 20.78 7.22 2.65
N PRO A 118 22.01 7.21 3.22
CA PRO A 118 23.04 6.28 2.78
C PRO A 118 22.68 4.81 3.06
N VAL A 119 22.01 4.49 4.17
CA VAL A 119 21.56 3.12 4.48
C VAL A 119 20.51 2.65 3.49
N TYR A 120 19.48 3.47 3.22
CA TYR A 120 18.43 3.12 2.27
C TYR A 120 18.95 3.04 0.84
N LYS A 121 19.93 3.88 0.47
CA LYS A 121 20.62 3.77 -0.82
C LYS A 121 21.25 2.38 -1.01
N GLN A 122 22.03 1.89 -0.05
CA GLN A 122 22.66 0.58 -0.13
C GLN A 122 21.64 -0.56 -0.30
N ILE A 123 20.52 -0.49 0.43
CA ILE A 123 19.45 -1.48 0.33
C ILE A 123 18.77 -1.45 -1.04
N LEU A 124 18.45 -0.25 -1.55
CA LEU A 124 17.82 -0.08 -2.86
C LEU A 124 18.74 -0.53 -3.99
N GLU A 125 20.04 -0.25 -3.90
CA GLU A 125 21.07 -0.74 -4.84
C GLU A 125 21.18 -2.27 -4.80
N LYS A 126 21.15 -2.88 -3.61
CA LYS A 126 21.16 -4.34 -3.49
C LYS A 126 19.89 -4.97 -4.06
N ILE A 127 18.72 -4.36 -3.82
CA ILE A 127 17.46 -4.78 -4.44
C ILE A 127 17.57 -4.70 -5.97
N GLU A 128 18.10 -3.62 -6.52
CA GLU A 128 18.28 -3.50 -7.96
C GLU A 128 19.27 -4.53 -8.51
N SER A 129 20.34 -4.84 -7.78
CA SER A 129 21.29 -5.89 -8.15
C SER A 129 20.67 -7.30 -8.16
N ILE A 130 19.77 -7.61 -7.22
CA ILE A 130 19.16 -8.94 -7.10
C ILE A 130 18.03 -9.12 -8.12
N TYR A 131 17.12 -8.15 -8.20
CA TYR A 131 15.85 -8.27 -8.94
C TYR A 131 15.85 -7.55 -10.29
N GLY A 132 16.83 -6.68 -10.52
CA GLY A 132 16.89 -5.80 -11.68
C GLY A 132 16.01 -4.55 -11.54
N SER A 133 15.64 -3.98 -12.69
CA SER A 133 14.89 -2.73 -12.75
C SER A 133 13.51 -2.84 -12.09
N HIS A 134 12.95 -1.69 -11.71
CA HIS A 134 11.61 -1.60 -11.12
C HIS A 134 10.55 -2.37 -11.90
N LYS A 135 10.60 -2.34 -13.24
CA LYS A 135 9.66 -3.07 -14.11
C LYS A 135 9.78 -4.59 -13.99
N LYS A 136 11.00 -5.13 -13.87
CA LYS A 136 11.22 -6.58 -13.73
C LYS A 136 10.72 -7.12 -12.40
N ARG A 137 10.87 -6.32 -11.34
CA ARG A 137 10.51 -6.70 -9.97
C ARG A 137 9.10 -6.28 -9.55
N SER A 138 8.31 -5.75 -10.48
CA SER A 138 6.95 -5.29 -10.19
C SER A 138 6.04 -6.49 -9.88
N PRO A 139 5.26 -6.45 -8.78
CA PRO A 139 4.29 -7.48 -8.45
C PRO A 139 3.05 -7.49 -9.35
N ILE A 140 2.88 -6.45 -10.18
CA ILE A 140 1.72 -6.30 -11.07
C ILE A 140 2.17 -6.39 -12.52
N SER A 141 1.47 -7.20 -13.30
CA SER A 141 1.63 -7.28 -14.75
C SER A 141 0.27 -7.22 -15.45
N VAL A 142 0.26 -6.77 -16.70
CA VAL A 142 -0.96 -6.74 -17.52
C VAL A 142 -1.58 -8.14 -17.65
N ALA A 143 -0.76 -9.18 -17.75
CA ALA A 143 -1.23 -10.56 -17.81
C ALA A 143 -1.86 -11.05 -16.48
N GLY A 144 -1.36 -10.55 -15.34
CA GLY A 144 -1.89 -10.85 -14.01
C GLY A 144 -3.18 -10.10 -13.67
N LEU A 145 -3.47 -8.99 -14.35
CA LEU A 145 -4.68 -8.18 -14.12
C LEU A 145 -5.93 -8.88 -14.66
N ARG A 146 -6.70 -9.46 -13.74
CA ARG A 146 -8.01 -10.04 -14.02
C ARG A 146 -9.10 -9.25 -13.30
N LEU A 147 -10.16 -8.91 -14.01
CA LEU A 147 -11.33 -8.29 -13.38
C LEU A 147 -11.96 -9.29 -12.41
N ASN A 148 -12.01 -8.93 -11.13
CA ASN A 148 -12.71 -9.70 -10.11
C ASN A 148 -14.20 -9.47 -10.27
N ALA A 149 -14.82 -10.38 -11.03
CA ALA A 149 -16.24 -10.35 -11.31
C ALA A 149 -16.81 -11.77 -11.27
N THR A 150 -16.41 -12.53 -10.25
CA THR A 150 -17.11 -13.77 -9.90
C THR A 150 -18.56 -13.45 -9.55
N LEU A 151 -19.47 -14.39 -9.88
CA LEU A 151 -20.90 -14.22 -9.61
C LEU A 151 -21.15 -13.99 -8.12
N ASP A 152 -20.38 -14.63 -7.25
CA ASP A 152 -20.45 -14.46 -5.80
C ASP A 152 -20.10 -13.06 -5.35
N ARG A 153 -19.09 -12.42 -5.97
CA ARG A 153 -18.73 -11.03 -5.67
C ARG A 153 -19.77 -10.05 -6.16
N ILE A 154 -20.35 -10.26 -7.34
CA ILE A 154 -21.47 -9.45 -7.85
C ILE A 154 -22.69 -9.59 -6.92
N ASN A 155 -22.95 -10.79 -6.43
CA ASN A 155 -24.02 -11.08 -5.49
C ASN A 155 -23.77 -10.44 -4.11
N PHE A 156 -22.51 -10.46 -3.64
CA PHE A 156 -22.11 -9.77 -2.41
C PHE A 156 -22.23 -8.24 -2.55
N GLU A 157 -21.71 -7.66 -3.63
CA GLU A 157 -21.82 -6.22 -3.92
C GLU A 157 -23.29 -5.78 -4.00
N MET A 158 -24.15 -6.58 -4.65
CA MET A 158 -25.59 -6.36 -4.68
C MET A 158 -26.18 -6.39 -3.27
N LYS A 159 -25.90 -7.41 -2.46
CA LYS A 159 -26.42 -7.49 -1.08
C LYS A 159 -25.99 -6.30 -0.22
N VAL A 160 -24.73 -5.89 -0.32
CA VAL A 160 -24.19 -4.73 0.43
C VAL A 160 -24.84 -3.41 -0.02
N LYS A 161 -25.10 -3.23 -1.32
CA LYS A 161 -25.63 -1.95 -1.85
C LYS A 161 -27.16 -1.84 -1.88
N THR A 162 -27.86 -2.93 -2.17
CA THR A 162 -29.32 -2.92 -2.36
C THR A 162 -30.09 -3.61 -1.23
N GLY A 163 -29.41 -4.24 -0.27
CA GLY A 163 -30.01 -4.95 0.88
C GLY A 163 -30.85 -6.19 0.52
N THR A 164 -31.16 -6.39 -0.76
CA THR A 164 -32.05 -7.43 -1.30
C THR A 164 -31.48 -8.01 -2.59
N ARG A 165 -31.98 -9.18 -3.01
CA ARG A 165 -31.65 -9.78 -4.32
C ARG A 165 -32.35 -9.00 -5.44
N ASN A 166 -31.60 -8.24 -6.23
CA ASN A 166 -32.09 -7.48 -7.37
C ASN A 166 -31.53 -8.03 -8.70
N ILE A 167 -32.36 -8.79 -9.42
CA ILE A 167 -31.97 -9.45 -10.68
C ILE A 167 -31.57 -8.44 -11.77
N ARG A 168 -32.21 -7.27 -11.83
CA ARG A 168 -31.89 -6.22 -12.82
C ARG A 168 -30.51 -5.64 -12.56
N PHE A 169 -30.18 -5.37 -11.29
CA PHE A 169 -28.85 -4.93 -10.87
C PHE A 169 -27.80 -5.98 -11.22
N PHE A 170 -28.08 -7.25 -10.90
CA PHE A 170 -27.19 -8.37 -11.19
C PHE A 170 -26.88 -8.50 -12.69
N LEU A 171 -27.91 -8.56 -13.55
CA LEU A 171 -27.75 -8.67 -15.01
C LEU A 171 -27.01 -7.46 -15.59
N LYS A 172 -27.35 -6.24 -15.16
CA LYS A 172 -26.67 -5.01 -15.59
C LYS A 172 -25.17 -5.06 -15.24
N ARG A 173 -24.84 -5.51 -14.02
CA ARG A 173 -23.46 -5.59 -13.53
C ARG A 173 -22.67 -6.68 -14.26
N MET A 174 -23.31 -7.82 -14.53
CA MET A 174 -22.73 -8.91 -15.30
C MET A 174 -22.43 -8.50 -16.74
N LEU A 175 -23.37 -7.83 -17.43
CA LEU A 175 -23.17 -7.32 -18.77
C LEU A 175 -22.05 -6.26 -18.82
N ALA A 176 -22.05 -5.31 -17.87
CA ALA A 176 -21.01 -4.29 -17.79
C ALA A 176 -19.61 -4.89 -17.57
N THR A 177 -19.50 -5.96 -16.79
CA THR A 177 -18.26 -6.74 -16.64
C THR A 177 -17.83 -7.38 -17.95
N LEU A 178 -18.75 -8.01 -18.68
CA LEU A 178 -18.44 -8.71 -19.93
C LEU A 178 -17.96 -7.73 -21.00
N ILE A 179 -18.63 -6.59 -21.14
CA ILE A 179 -18.19 -5.47 -21.98
C ILE A 179 -16.81 -4.99 -21.52
N GLY A 180 -16.59 -4.80 -20.22
CA GLY A 180 -15.30 -4.39 -19.67
C GLY A 180 -14.17 -5.37 -20.01
N LYS A 181 -14.40 -6.68 -19.93
CA LYS A 181 -13.42 -7.71 -20.33
C LYS A 181 -13.10 -7.62 -21.82
N PHE A 182 -14.11 -7.40 -22.67
CA PHE A 182 -13.91 -7.26 -24.11
C PHE A 182 -13.12 -5.99 -24.44
N TYR A 183 -13.50 -4.85 -23.87
CA TYR A 183 -12.81 -3.57 -23.99
C TYR A 183 -11.34 -3.69 -23.59
N LEU A 184 -11.04 -4.22 -22.40
CA LEU A 184 -9.66 -4.36 -21.93
C LEU A 184 -8.79 -5.32 -22.78
N LYS A 185 -9.41 -6.28 -23.47
CA LYS A 185 -8.70 -7.29 -24.27
C LYS A 185 -8.47 -6.87 -25.72
N PHE A 186 -9.49 -6.28 -26.36
CA PHE A 186 -9.50 -6.05 -27.80
C PHE A 186 -9.32 -4.58 -28.18
N ASP A 187 -9.69 -3.64 -27.32
CA ASP A 187 -9.60 -2.22 -27.61
C ASP A 187 -8.21 -1.64 -27.26
N GLU A 188 -7.68 -0.77 -28.12
CA GLU A 188 -6.35 -0.16 -27.93
C GLU A 188 -6.33 0.85 -26.77
N GLU A 189 -7.43 1.55 -26.50
CA GLU A 189 -7.56 2.40 -25.31
C GLU A 189 -7.62 1.55 -24.04
N GLY A 190 -8.33 0.42 -24.07
CA GLY A 190 -8.36 -0.57 -23.00
C GLY A 190 -6.98 -1.14 -22.65
N LYS A 191 -6.19 -1.54 -23.66
CA LYS A 191 -4.81 -2.02 -23.46
C LYS A 191 -3.88 -0.92 -22.94
N ARG A 192 -4.00 0.30 -23.47
CA ARG A 192 -3.24 1.47 -22.99
C ARG A 192 -3.53 1.78 -21.54
N TYR A 193 -4.80 1.69 -21.14
CA TYR A 193 -5.22 1.84 -19.75
C TYR A 193 -4.56 0.80 -18.84
N LEU A 194 -4.51 -0.48 -19.23
CA LEU A 194 -3.82 -1.52 -18.45
C LEU A 194 -2.32 -1.25 -18.30
N ASN A 195 -1.65 -0.84 -19.38
CA ASN A 195 -0.23 -0.50 -19.35
C ASN A 195 0.03 0.71 -18.44
N ASN A 196 -0.77 1.76 -18.56
CA ASN A 196 -0.67 2.94 -17.70
C ASN A 196 -0.92 2.59 -16.23
N LEU A 197 -1.88 1.70 -15.95
CA LEU A 197 -2.16 1.23 -14.59
C LEU A 197 -0.93 0.61 -13.95
N VAL A 198 -0.23 -0.29 -14.67
CA VAL A 198 0.99 -0.93 -14.17
C VAL A 198 2.08 0.12 -13.92
N GLU A 199 2.25 1.10 -14.81
CA GLU A 199 3.25 2.17 -14.67
C GLU A 199 2.91 3.21 -13.57
N LEU A 200 1.63 3.36 -13.22
CA LEU A 200 1.13 4.23 -12.14
C LEU A 200 1.11 3.53 -10.78
N THR A 201 1.39 2.23 -10.75
CA THR A 201 1.33 1.45 -9.52
C THR A 201 2.52 1.76 -8.62
N ASP A 202 2.24 2.19 -7.40
CA ASP A 202 3.27 2.43 -6.41
C ASP A 202 3.60 1.13 -5.65
N THR A 203 4.89 0.79 -5.64
CA THR A 203 5.42 -0.40 -4.95
C THR A 203 6.57 -0.05 -4.02
N LEU A 204 6.90 1.24 -3.87
CA LEU A 204 7.96 1.73 -3.01
C LEU A 204 7.54 3.04 -2.33
N VAL A 205 7.28 2.97 -1.03
CA VAL A 205 6.97 4.12 -0.20
C VAL A 205 8.12 4.39 0.76
N LEU A 206 8.60 5.64 0.76
CA LEU A 206 9.58 6.15 1.72
C LEU A 206 8.90 7.15 2.66
N ASP A 207 8.47 6.70 3.83
CA ASP A 207 7.73 7.48 4.84
C ASP A 207 8.51 7.68 6.15
N GLY A 208 9.84 7.63 6.05
CA GLY A 208 10.76 7.46 7.18
C GLY A 208 11.25 6.02 7.32
N ARG A 209 10.55 5.06 6.70
CA ARG A 209 10.94 3.66 6.47
C ARG A 209 10.95 3.36 4.98
N ILE A 210 11.62 2.29 4.57
CA ILE A 210 11.36 1.65 3.28
C ILE A 210 10.15 0.75 3.46
N ASN A 211 9.12 0.92 2.64
CA ASN A 211 8.02 -0.02 2.48
C ASN A 211 7.99 -0.41 1.02
N THR A 212 8.15 -1.69 0.68
CA THR A 212 8.14 -2.11 -0.73
C THR A 212 7.55 -3.48 -0.93
N VAL A 213 6.89 -3.67 -2.08
CA VAL A 213 6.38 -4.96 -2.53
C VAL A 213 7.15 -5.37 -3.78
N ILE A 214 7.74 -6.56 -3.77
CA ILE A 214 8.68 -7.02 -4.79
C ILE A 214 8.23 -8.39 -5.28
N SER A 215 8.18 -8.60 -6.59
CA SER A 215 8.09 -9.95 -7.16
C SER A 215 9.47 -10.49 -7.52
N GLY A 216 9.73 -11.75 -7.19
CA GLY A 216 10.94 -12.44 -7.62
C GLY A 216 10.96 -13.91 -7.23
N LEU A 217 12.02 -14.60 -7.60
CA LEU A 217 12.26 -16.00 -7.25
C LEU A 217 12.55 -16.17 -5.77
N ASN A 218 12.24 -17.35 -5.23
CA ASN A 218 12.61 -17.72 -3.85
C ASN A 218 14.11 -17.53 -3.56
N LYS A 219 14.99 -17.84 -4.52
CA LYS A 219 16.44 -17.63 -4.38
C LYS A 219 16.80 -16.15 -4.22
N GLN A 220 16.14 -15.26 -4.95
CA GLN A 220 16.34 -13.81 -4.87
C GLN A 220 15.86 -13.26 -3.52
N HIS A 221 14.70 -13.74 -3.03
CA HIS A 221 14.20 -13.39 -1.69
C HIS A 221 15.15 -13.83 -0.59
N ASN A 222 15.68 -15.05 -0.68
CA ASN A 222 16.67 -15.56 0.27
C ASN A 222 17.97 -14.73 0.24
N GLU A 223 18.47 -14.36 -0.94
CA GLU A 223 19.66 -13.52 -1.05
C GLU A 223 19.47 -12.16 -0.40
N LEU A 224 18.30 -11.53 -0.60
CA LEU A 224 17.99 -10.25 0.03
C LEU A 224 17.87 -10.39 1.56
N GLU A 225 17.24 -11.46 2.04
CA GLU A 225 17.08 -11.74 3.47
C GLU A 225 18.42 -11.91 4.17
N VAL A 226 19.38 -12.63 3.56
CA VAL A 226 20.75 -12.76 4.09
C VAL A 226 21.41 -11.39 4.24
N PHE A 227 21.39 -10.59 3.17
CA PHE A 227 21.97 -9.24 3.19
C PHE A 227 21.33 -8.33 4.26
N LEU A 228 20.00 -8.33 4.38
CA LEU A 228 19.30 -7.52 5.38
C LEU A 228 19.59 -8.01 6.81
N THR A 229 19.75 -9.32 7.00
CA THR A 229 20.12 -9.91 8.30
C THR A 229 21.54 -9.49 8.71
N GLU A 230 22.48 -9.40 7.77
CA GLU A 230 23.83 -8.87 8.02
C GLU A 230 23.81 -7.38 8.38
N MET A 231 22.99 -6.58 7.69
CA MET A 231 22.82 -5.16 8.04
C MET A 231 22.14 -4.97 9.40
N GLU A 232 21.21 -5.86 9.77
CA GLU A 232 20.53 -5.84 11.06
C GLU A 232 21.47 -6.28 12.19
N SER A 233 22.27 -7.34 12.00
CA SER A 233 23.23 -7.81 13.00
C SER A 233 24.38 -6.83 13.25
N SER A 234 24.72 -6.00 12.26
CA SER A 234 25.63 -4.87 12.39
C SER A 234 24.99 -3.61 13.01
N GLY A 235 23.70 -3.66 13.35
CA GLY A 235 22.99 -2.56 14.03
C GLY A 235 22.64 -1.38 13.12
N LEU A 236 22.62 -1.56 11.80
CA LEU A 236 22.29 -0.49 10.84
C LEU A 236 20.79 -0.31 10.62
N ILE A 237 20.05 -1.42 10.65
CA ILE A 237 18.60 -1.46 10.39
C ILE A 237 17.87 -2.41 11.33
N ASN A 238 16.55 -2.22 11.43
CA ASN A 238 15.59 -3.26 11.76
C ASN A 238 14.71 -3.49 10.52
N PHE A 239 14.41 -4.74 10.18
CA PHE A 239 13.52 -5.04 9.06
C PHE A 239 12.42 -6.05 9.41
N GLY A 240 11.34 -6.05 8.65
CA GLY A 240 10.33 -7.08 8.69
C GLY A 240 9.94 -7.47 7.28
N MET A 241 9.75 -8.75 7.04
CA MET A 241 9.43 -9.25 5.72
C MET A 241 8.35 -10.33 5.76
N HIS A 242 7.56 -10.42 4.69
CA HIS A 242 6.53 -11.43 4.55
C HIS A 242 6.37 -11.84 3.09
N ARG A 243 6.33 -13.15 2.83
CA ARG A 243 6.14 -13.72 1.49
C ARG A 243 4.69 -14.13 1.31
N SER A 244 4.16 -13.92 0.11
CA SER A 244 2.81 -14.26 -0.29
C SER A 244 2.81 -14.76 -1.73
N LYS A 245 1.80 -15.56 -2.10
CA LYS A 245 1.69 -16.15 -3.45
C LYS A 245 1.14 -15.18 -4.49
N GLU A 246 0.46 -14.14 -4.04
CA GLU A 246 -0.31 -13.22 -4.88
C GLU A 246 -0.22 -11.83 -4.25
N SER A 247 -0.34 -10.78 -5.05
CA SER A 247 -0.49 -9.42 -4.57
C SER A 247 -1.95 -8.99 -4.58
N ILE A 248 -2.28 -7.98 -3.78
CA ILE A 248 -3.57 -7.32 -3.78
C ILE A 248 -3.35 -5.85 -4.11
N MET A 249 -4.29 -5.26 -4.83
CA MET A 249 -4.24 -3.86 -5.20
C MET A 249 -5.47 -3.14 -4.65
N SER A 250 -5.28 -1.96 -4.08
CA SER A 250 -6.35 -1.04 -3.73
C SER A 250 -6.27 0.18 -4.62
N CYS A 251 -7.39 0.57 -5.23
CA CYS A 251 -7.42 1.69 -6.17
C CYS A 251 -8.25 2.83 -5.59
N TYR A 252 -7.74 4.04 -5.71
CA TYR A 252 -8.52 5.26 -5.54
C TYR A 252 -8.67 5.94 -6.89
N VAL A 253 -9.90 5.93 -7.42
CA VAL A 253 -10.26 6.37 -8.76
C VAL A 253 -10.96 7.73 -8.66
N ARG A 254 -10.26 8.83 -8.96
CA ARG A 254 -10.89 10.16 -9.04
C ARG A 254 -11.42 10.46 -10.44
N ASP A 255 -10.65 10.11 -11.46
CA ASP A 255 -11.03 10.22 -12.86
C ASP A 255 -10.49 9.01 -13.62
N ARG A 256 -11.35 8.36 -14.42
CA ARG A 256 -11.02 7.19 -15.25
C ARG A 256 -9.91 7.47 -16.26
N LYS A 257 -9.66 8.73 -16.62
CA LYS A 257 -8.64 9.11 -17.61
C LYS A 257 -7.25 9.29 -17.03
N ASP A 258 -7.08 10.10 -15.98
CA ASP A 258 -5.72 10.57 -15.61
C ASP A 258 -5.42 10.62 -14.10
N GLN A 259 -6.37 10.29 -13.20
CA GLN A 259 -6.15 10.41 -11.75
C GLN A 259 -6.56 9.14 -11.00
N HIS A 260 -5.66 8.16 -11.01
CA HIS A 260 -5.75 6.95 -10.20
C HIS A 260 -4.46 6.77 -9.41
N ILE A 261 -4.62 6.46 -8.12
CA ILE A 261 -3.51 5.99 -7.28
C ILE A 261 -3.77 4.53 -6.96
N HIS A 262 -2.76 3.69 -7.20
CA HIS A 262 -2.83 2.27 -6.95
C HIS A 262 -1.83 1.91 -5.86
N PHE A 263 -2.35 1.38 -4.76
CA PHE A 263 -1.56 0.85 -3.66
C PHE A 263 -1.49 -0.66 -3.81
N VAL A 264 -0.29 -1.22 -3.69
CA VAL A 264 -0.07 -2.67 -3.73
C VAL A 264 0.36 -3.18 -2.37
N ASP A 265 -0.18 -4.33 -2.00
CA ASP A 265 0.23 -5.12 -0.84
C ASP A 265 0.36 -6.59 -1.25
N GLY A 266 1.01 -7.39 -0.41
CA GLY A 266 1.00 -8.85 -0.52
C GLY A 266 -0.34 -9.44 -0.05
N GLY A 267 -0.70 -10.58 -0.60
CA GLY A 267 -1.83 -11.37 -0.13
C GLY A 267 -1.62 -11.87 1.30
N ASP A 268 -2.70 -12.39 1.88
CA ASP A 268 -2.70 -13.11 3.17
C ASP A 268 -2.10 -12.34 4.36
N GLY A 269 -2.20 -11.01 4.28
CA GLY A 269 -1.80 -10.09 5.34
C GLY A 269 -0.54 -9.28 5.05
N GLY A 270 0.18 -9.53 3.94
CA GLY A 270 1.16 -8.61 3.35
C GLY A 270 1.97 -7.76 4.33
N TYR A 271 1.84 -6.44 4.21
CA TYR A 271 2.46 -5.45 5.09
C TYR A 271 2.09 -5.60 6.55
N THR A 272 0.87 -6.06 6.87
CA THR A 272 0.46 -6.30 8.27
C THR A 272 1.32 -7.39 8.91
N LYS A 273 1.61 -8.47 8.19
CA LYS A 273 2.49 -9.55 8.67
C LYS A 273 3.95 -9.10 8.75
N ALA A 274 4.44 -8.41 7.72
CA ALA A 274 5.80 -7.84 7.73
C ALA A 274 5.97 -6.84 8.90
N ALA A 275 4.96 -6.02 9.18
CA ALA A 275 4.96 -5.08 10.31
C ALA A 275 4.94 -5.80 11.65
N GLY A 276 4.26 -6.95 11.75
CA GLY A 276 4.32 -7.82 12.91
C GLY A 276 5.75 -8.25 13.23
N VAL A 277 6.49 -8.73 12.22
CA VAL A 277 7.91 -9.10 12.36
C VAL A 277 8.77 -7.89 12.73
N LEU A 278 8.58 -6.74 12.07
CA LEU A 278 9.36 -5.54 12.39
C LEU A 278 9.13 -5.06 13.83
N LYS A 279 7.89 -5.14 14.32
CA LYS A 279 7.53 -4.70 15.68
C LYS A 279 8.18 -5.55 16.77
N THR A 280 8.45 -6.84 16.56
CA THR A 280 9.15 -7.64 17.58
C THR A 280 10.58 -7.16 17.83
N LYS A 281 11.15 -6.38 16.89
CA LYS A 281 12.50 -5.80 16.96
C LYS A 281 12.54 -4.44 17.65
N PHE A 282 11.39 -3.78 17.75
CA PHE A 282 11.20 -2.60 18.61
C PHE A 282 10.59 -3.13 19.90
N GLY A 283 11.44 -3.48 20.89
CA GLY A 283 11.01 -4.12 22.13
C GLY A 283 9.70 -3.54 22.67
N SER A 284 8.83 -4.42 23.18
CA SER A 284 7.48 -4.11 23.67
C SER A 284 7.50 -2.85 24.53
N ASN A 285 7.04 -1.73 23.99
CA ASN A 285 6.65 -0.56 24.78
C ASN A 285 5.18 -0.69 25.14
#